data_AF-A0A511BBA7-F1
#
_entry.id   AF-A0A511BBA7-F1
#
_cell.length_a   1.000
_cell.length_b   1.000
_cell.length_c   1.000
_cell.angle_alpha   90.00
_cell.angle_beta   90.00
_cell.angle_gamma   90.00
#
_symmetry.space_group_name_H-M   'P 1'
#
loop_
_entity.id
_entity.type
_entity.pdbx_description
1 polymer ?
#
loop_
_entity_poly.entity_id
_entity_poly.type
_entity_poly.pdbx_seq_one_letter_code
_entity_poly.pdbx_strand_id
1 'polypeptide(L)'
;MKPIELGQDVLSAQGQILSRSAMRIGRRVAYGIVAAVFLFFTAISFHGFLWAFFVDVAGLSYVKSALCVIGVDLLFVVIFGLLAARSIPDPVEIEARIRRDRKFIEFKQSLAMAALTGLVFGPAGRFTIARLFAIVRNLFGLRK
;
A
#
# COMPACT_ATOMS: atom_id res chain seq x y z
N MET A 1 -15.52 30.84 21.77
CA MET A 1 -15.50 29.37 21.70
C MET A 1 -14.31 28.88 22.49
N LYS A 2 -14.51 27.93 23.41
CA LYS A 2 -13.39 27.41 24.22
C LYS A 2 -12.52 26.52 23.32
N PRO A 3 -11.18 26.47 23.52
CA PRO A 3 -10.28 25.63 22.72
C PRO A 3 -10.70 24.15 22.67
N ILE A 4 -11.36 23.67 23.72
CA ILE A 4 -11.87 22.30 23.82
C ILE A 4 -13.09 22.02 22.94
N GLU A 5 -13.98 23.00 22.77
CA GLU A 5 -15.17 22.90 21.90
C GLU A 5 -14.73 22.89 20.44
N LEU A 6 -13.77 23.76 20.08
CA LEU A 6 -13.19 23.80 18.73
C LEU A 6 -12.51 22.46 18.38
N GLY A 7 -11.80 21.86 19.33
CA GLY A 7 -11.18 20.54 19.15
C GLY A 7 -12.20 19.42 18.95
N GLN A 8 -13.31 19.43 19.69
CA GLN A 8 -14.40 18.46 19.55
C GLN A 8 -15.11 18.59 18.19
N ASP A 9 -15.35 19.82 17.73
CA ASP A 9 -15.97 20.09 16.43
C ASP A 9 -15.08 19.61 15.27
N VAL A 10 -13.76 19.84 15.36
CA VAL A 10 -12.81 19.37 14.34
C VAL A 10 -12.74 17.84 14.31
N LEU A 11 -12.71 17.18 15.47
CA LEU A 11 -12.66 15.72 15.55
C LEU A 11 -13.95 15.07 15.05
N SER A 12 -15.11 15.64 15.37
CA SER A 12 -16.41 15.14 14.90
C SER A 12 -16.55 15.27 13.39
N ALA A 13 -16.15 16.42 12.81
CA ALA A 13 -16.13 16.63 11.37
C ALA A 13 -15.18 15.66 10.65
N GLN A 14 -13.98 15.42 11.19
CA GLN A 14 -13.04 14.43 10.65
C GLN A 14 -13.61 13.01 10.71
N GLY A 15 -14.25 12.64 11.82
CA GLY A 15 -14.92 11.34 11.95
C GLY A 15 -16.01 11.14 10.90
N GLN A 16 -16.79 12.18 10.61
CA GLN A 16 -17.85 12.13 9.61
C GLN A 16 -17.29 12.00 8.19
N ILE A 17 -16.22 12.74 7.86
CA ILE A 17 -15.52 12.63 6.56
C ILE A 17 -14.95 11.21 6.37
N LEU A 18 -14.32 10.67 7.41
CA LEU A 18 -13.75 9.32 7.38
C LEU A 18 -14.84 8.26 7.17
N SER A 19 -15.94 8.34 7.93
CA SER A 19 -17.08 7.43 7.81
C SER A 19 -17.67 7.43 6.40
N ARG A 20 -17.92 8.62 5.82
CA ARG A 20 -18.45 8.75 4.46
C ARG A 20 -17.47 8.22 3.41
N SER A 21 -16.17 8.41 3.61
CA SER A 21 -15.13 7.90 2.71
C SER A 21 -15.03 6.37 2.78
N ALA A 22 -15.04 5.81 4.00
CA ALA A 22 -15.06 4.37 4.22
C ALA A 22 -16.28 3.71 3.56
N MET A 23 -17.46 4.31 3.70
CA MET A 23 -18.69 3.83 3.05
C MET A 23 -18.56 3.83 1.52
N ARG A 24 -17.94 4.86 0.93
CA ARG A 24 -17.73 4.94 -0.52
C ARG A 24 -16.79 3.84 -1.02
N ILE A 25 -15.69 3.62 -0.31
CA ILE A 25 -14.72 2.56 -0.62
C ILE A 25 -15.40 1.20 -0.47
N GLY A 26 -16.12 0.98 0.63
CA GLY A 26 -16.87 -0.26 0.89
C GLY A 26 -17.85 -0.58 -0.23
N ARG A 27 -18.64 0.39 -0.69
CA ARG A 27 -19.54 0.18 -1.84
C ARG A 27 -18.81 -0.14 -3.14
N ARG A 28 -17.71 0.55 -3.43
CA ARG A 28 -16.90 0.28 -4.64
C ARG A 28 -16.33 -1.14 -4.61
N VAL A 29 -15.82 -1.58 -3.46
CA VAL A 29 -15.32 -2.94 -3.27
C VAL A 29 -16.45 -3.95 -3.42
N ALA A 30 -17.60 -3.73 -2.77
CA ALA A 30 -18.74 -4.64 -2.87
C ALA A 30 -19.24 -4.80 -4.32
N TYR A 31 -19.48 -3.70 -5.03
CA TYR A 31 -19.87 -3.76 -6.45
C TYR A 31 -18.76 -4.35 -7.33
N GLY A 32 -17.49 -4.07 -7.02
CA GLY A 32 -16.35 -4.67 -7.72
C GLY A 32 -16.30 -6.19 -7.59
N ILE A 33 -16.58 -6.72 -6.39
CA ILE A 33 -16.66 -8.18 -6.16
C ILE A 33 -17.82 -8.78 -6.95
N VAL A 34 -19.01 -8.17 -6.91
CA VAL A 34 -20.17 -8.64 -7.69
C VAL A 34 -19.85 -8.66 -9.17
N ALA A 35 -19.27 -7.57 -9.71
CA ALA A 35 -18.86 -7.49 -11.11
C ALA A 35 -17.83 -8.58 -11.47
N ALA A 36 -16.85 -8.85 -10.61
CA ALA A 36 -15.86 -9.90 -10.84
C ALA A 36 -16.49 -11.29 -10.93
N VAL A 37 -17.47 -11.59 -10.07
CA VAL A 37 -18.22 -12.86 -10.12
C VAL A 37 -19.00 -13.00 -11.42
N PHE A 38 -19.72 -11.97 -11.83
CA PHE A 38 -20.45 -12.00 -13.11
C PHE A 38 -19.52 -12.08 -14.32
N LEU A 39 -18.36 -11.41 -14.28
CA LEU A 39 -17.34 -11.50 -15.33
C LEU A 39 -16.79 -12.93 -15.44
N PHE A 40 -16.56 -13.60 -14.30
CA PHE A 40 -16.11 -14.99 -14.28
C PHE A 40 -17.13 -15.93 -14.94
N PHE A 41 -18.42 -15.83 -14.56
CA PHE A 41 -19.47 -16.62 -15.21
C PHE A 41 -19.58 -16.29 -16.71
N THR A 42 -19.48 -15.01 -17.07
CA THR A 42 -19.50 -14.58 -18.47
C THR A 42 -18.35 -15.22 -19.27
N ALA A 43 -17.15 -15.30 -18.69
CA ALA A 43 -16.00 -15.93 -19.35
C ALA A 43 -16.25 -17.43 -19.62
N ILE A 44 -16.81 -18.16 -18.65
CA ILE A 44 -17.18 -19.58 -18.82
C ILE A 44 -18.26 -19.74 -19.89
N SER A 45 -19.34 -18.94 -19.81
CA SER A 45 -20.42 -18.99 -20.78
C SER A 45 -19.95 -18.61 -22.19
N PHE A 46 -19.02 -17.65 -22.30
CA PHE A 46 -18.43 -17.25 -23.58
C PHE A 46 -17.59 -18.39 -24.20
N HIS A 47 -16.84 -19.12 -23.39
CA HIS A 47 -16.12 -20.31 -23.86
C HIS A 47 -17.08 -21.37 -24.41
N GLY A 48 -18.17 -21.68 -23.68
CA GLY A 48 -19.22 -22.59 -24.17
C GLY A 48 -19.91 -22.09 -25.44
N PHE A 49 -20.19 -20.79 -25.51
CA PHE A 49 -20.73 -20.14 -26.70
C PHE A 49 -19.79 -20.27 -27.90
N LEU A 50 -18.48 -20.04 -27.75
CA LEU A 50 -17.52 -20.17 -28.83
C LEU A 50 -17.48 -21.60 -29.38
N TRP A 51 -17.53 -22.60 -28.50
CA TRP A 51 -17.61 -24.00 -28.92
C TRP A 51 -18.88 -24.26 -29.76
N ALA A 52 -20.05 -23.86 -29.27
CA ALA A 52 -21.31 -24.00 -29.99
C ALA A 52 -21.30 -23.24 -31.32
N PHE A 53 -20.76 -22.02 -31.34
CA PHE A 53 -20.62 -21.21 -32.54
C PHE A 53 -19.75 -21.90 -33.59
N PHE A 54 -18.61 -22.48 -33.21
CA PHE A 54 -17.76 -23.19 -34.15
C PHE A 54 -18.41 -24.46 -34.68
N VAL A 55 -19.17 -25.18 -33.86
CA VAL A 55 -19.91 -26.36 -34.31
C VAL A 55 -21.06 -25.98 -35.24
N ASP A 56 -21.97 -25.10 -34.79
CA ASP A 56 -23.25 -24.86 -35.44
C ASP A 56 -23.18 -23.84 -36.58
N VAL A 57 -22.31 -22.82 -36.45
CA VAL A 57 -22.21 -21.73 -37.43
C VAL A 57 -21.05 -21.95 -38.38
N ALA A 58 -19.87 -22.34 -37.87
CA ALA A 58 -18.71 -22.61 -38.72
C ALA A 58 -18.68 -24.04 -39.31
N GLY A 59 -19.61 -24.91 -38.90
CA GLY A 59 -19.73 -26.28 -39.41
C GLY A 59 -18.52 -27.16 -39.08
N LEU A 60 -17.76 -26.82 -38.04
CA LEU A 60 -16.57 -27.57 -37.65
C LEU A 60 -16.97 -28.82 -36.87
N SER A 61 -16.19 -29.90 -37.04
CA SER A 61 -16.34 -31.08 -36.21
C SER A 61 -15.95 -30.77 -34.76
N TYR A 62 -16.50 -31.52 -33.81
CA TYR A 62 -16.27 -31.31 -32.37
C TYR A 62 -14.80 -31.13 -31.98
N VAL A 63 -13.90 -31.92 -32.56
CA VAL A 63 -12.45 -31.84 -32.30
C VAL A 63 -11.86 -30.54 -32.85
N LYS A 64 -12.23 -30.14 -34.08
CA LYS A 64 -11.74 -28.90 -34.68
C LYS A 64 -12.27 -27.68 -33.92
N SER A 65 -13.54 -27.69 -33.53
CA SER A 65 -14.15 -26.64 -32.70
C SER A 65 -13.42 -26.51 -31.36
N ALA A 66 -13.15 -27.63 -30.68
CA ALA A 66 -12.40 -27.62 -29.41
C ALA A 66 -10.99 -27.06 -29.59
N LEU A 67 -10.26 -27.43 -30.66
CA LEU A 67 -8.95 -26.87 -30.96
C LEU A 67 -9.00 -25.36 -31.22
N CYS A 68 -10.03 -24.86 -31.89
CA CYS A 68 -10.22 -23.42 -32.10
C CYS A 68 -10.45 -22.68 -30.78
N VAL A 69 -11.31 -23.20 -29.90
CA VAL A 69 -11.56 -22.58 -28.59
C VAL A 69 -10.29 -22.57 -27.74
N ILE A 70 -9.54 -23.68 -27.68
CA ILE A 70 -8.24 -23.73 -26.99
C ILE A 70 -7.27 -22.67 -27.57
N GLY A 71 -7.25 -22.49 -28.88
CA GLY A 71 -6.43 -21.47 -29.53
C GLY A 71 -6.80 -20.05 -29.09
N VAL A 72 -8.10 -19.75 -29.00
CA VAL A 72 -8.60 -18.46 -28.51
C VAL A 72 -8.24 -18.25 -27.03
N ASP A 73 -8.39 -19.28 -26.19
CA ASP A 73 -8.04 -19.20 -24.77
C ASP A 73 -6.54 -18.96 -24.58
N LEU A 74 -5.70 -19.68 -25.33
CA LEU A 74 -4.24 -19.49 -25.29
C LEU A 74 -3.86 -18.08 -25.70
N LEU A 75 -4.53 -17.49 -26.69
CA LEU A 75 -4.31 -16.10 -27.07
C LEU A 75 -4.60 -15.16 -25.89
N PHE A 76 -5.73 -15.34 -25.20
CA PHE A 76 -6.06 -14.56 -24.01
C PHE A 76 -5.06 -14.78 -22.86
N VAL A 77 -4.64 -16.02 -22.61
CA VAL A 77 -3.61 -16.34 -21.61
C VAL A 77 -2.31 -15.59 -21.90
N VAL A 78 -1.86 -15.57 -23.16
CA VAL A 78 -0.65 -14.84 -23.55
C VAL A 78 -0.84 -13.33 -23.36
N ILE A 79 -1.93 -12.75 -23.84
CA ILE A 79 -2.19 -11.31 -23.73
C ILE A 79 -2.26 -10.88 -22.26
N PHE A 80 -3.10 -11.53 -21.46
CA PHE A 80 -3.26 -11.18 -20.05
C PHE A 80 -2.04 -11.54 -19.22
N GLY A 81 -1.32 -12.62 -19.56
CA GLY A 81 -0.04 -12.97 -18.94
C GLY A 81 1.02 -11.89 -19.16
N LEU A 82 1.13 -11.38 -20.39
CA LEU A 82 2.04 -10.26 -20.70
C LEU A 82 1.62 -8.97 -19.99
N LEU A 83 0.32 -8.66 -19.92
CA LEU A 83 -0.18 -7.50 -19.19
C LEU A 83 0.06 -7.62 -17.68
N ALA A 84 -0.13 -8.81 -17.11
CA ALA A 84 0.13 -9.07 -15.69
C ALA A 84 1.63 -9.02 -15.36
N ALA A 85 2.49 -9.46 -16.28
CA ALA A 85 3.94 -9.38 -16.12
C ALA A 85 4.50 -7.95 -16.22
N ARG A 86 3.73 -7.00 -16.76
CA ARG A 86 4.12 -5.58 -16.79
C ARG A 86 3.95 -4.96 -15.41
N SER A 87 5.02 -4.97 -14.62
CA SER A 87 5.11 -4.22 -13.36
C SER A 87 5.57 -2.78 -13.62
N ILE A 88 4.64 -1.90 -13.95
CA ILE A 88 4.90 -0.45 -13.90
C ILE A 88 4.52 0.00 -12.48
N PRO A 89 5.47 0.49 -11.66
CA PRO A 89 5.14 0.98 -10.33
C PRO A 89 4.10 2.09 -10.42
N ASP A 90 2.98 1.92 -9.74
CA ASP A 90 1.91 2.91 -9.70
C ASP A 90 2.45 4.19 -9.04
N PRO A 91 2.17 5.40 -9.58
CA PRO A 91 2.40 6.65 -8.87
C PRO A 91 1.98 6.62 -7.39
N VAL A 92 0.89 5.91 -7.05
CA VAL A 92 0.45 5.71 -5.67
C VAL A 92 1.45 4.89 -4.85
N GLU A 93 2.00 3.82 -5.43
CA GLU A 93 3.01 2.98 -4.80
C GLU A 93 4.32 3.75 -4.58
N ILE A 94 4.75 4.53 -5.57
CA ILE A 94 5.93 5.40 -5.48
C ILE A 94 5.73 6.44 -4.37
N GLU A 95 4.61 7.16 -4.37
CA GLU A 95 4.29 8.17 -3.36
C GLU A 95 4.19 7.54 -1.96
N ALA A 96 3.61 6.34 -1.84
CA ALA A 96 3.54 5.60 -0.58
C ALA A 96 4.93 5.23 -0.07
N ARG A 97 5.84 4.77 -0.94
CA ARG A 97 7.24 4.48 -0.59
C ARG A 97 7.97 5.75 -0.15
N ILE A 98 7.88 6.84 -0.91
CA ILE A 98 8.50 8.13 -0.56
C ILE A 98 7.97 8.65 0.78
N ARG A 99 6.65 8.62 1.00
CA ARG A 99 6.02 9.08 2.23
C ARG A 99 6.48 8.26 3.43
N ARG A 100 6.51 6.93 3.30
CA ARG A 100 7.02 6.03 4.35
C ARG A 100 8.46 6.38 4.71
N ASP A 101 9.32 6.52 3.70
CA ASP A 101 10.74 6.74 3.92
C ASP A 101 10.99 8.12 4.58
N ARG A 102 10.28 9.17 4.14
CA ARG A 102 10.31 10.49 4.80
C ARG A 102 9.84 10.42 6.25
N LYS A 103 8.72 9.76 6.52
CA LYS A 103 8.18 9.63 7.89
C LYS A 103 9.11 8.83 8.80
N PHE A 104 9.80 7.83 8.27
CA PHE A 104 10.78 7.07 9.03
C PHE A 104 12.02 7.90 9.39
N ILE A 105 12.47 8.77 8.48
CA ILE A 105 13.55 9.73 8.74
C ILE A 105 13.12 10.75 9.79
N GLU A 106 11.94 11.36 9.65
CA GLU A 106 11.39 12.30 10.64
C GLU A 106 11.27 11.65 12.02
N PHE A 107 10.79 10.39 12.09
CA PHE A 107 10.72 9.64 13.34
C PHE A 107 12.11 9.47 13.98
N LYS A 108 13.11 9.01 13.22
CA LYS A 108 14.48 8.89 13.73
C LYS A 108 15.04 10.21 14.24
N GLN A 109 14.78 11.32 13.53
CA GLN A 109 15.22 12.65 13.94
C GLN A 109 14.52 13.10 15.23
N SER A 110 13.21 12.89 15.34
CA SER A 110 12.45 13.22 16.56
C SER A 110 12.93 12.42 17.77
N LEU A 111 13.28 11.14 17.57
CA LEU A 111 13.80 10.27 18.61
C LEU A 111 15.24 10.65 19.01
N ALA A 112 16.07 11.04 18.04
CA ALA A 112 17.42 11.59 18.30
C ALA A 112 17.36 12.93 19.05
N MET A 113 16.44 13.82 18.70
CA MET A 113 16.20 15.09 19.41
C MET A 113 15.66 14.85 20.82
N ALA A 114 14.73 13.91 21.00
CA ALA A 114 14.24 13.52 22.31
C ALA A 114 15.36 12.90 23.17
N ALA A 115 16.21 12.06 22.59
CA ALA A 115 17.38 11.48 23.26
C ALA A 115 18.42 12.54 23.63
N LEU A 116 18.74 13.48 22.74
CA LEU A 116 19.65 14.60 23.02
C LEU A 116 19.08 15.53 24.10
N THR A 117 17.78 15.83 24.04
CA THR A 117 17.10 16.62 25.06
C THR A 117 17.13 15.88 26.41
N GLY A 118 16.89 14.57 26.42
CA GLY A 118 17.04 13.73 27.60
C GLY A 118 18.48 13.63 28.12
N LEU A 119 19.49 13.74 27.25
CA LEU A 119 20.91 13.72 27.62
C LEU A 119 21.42 15.10 28.07
N VAL A 120 20.79 16.20 27.66
CA VAL A 120 21.14 17.55 28.10
C VAL A 120 20.37 17.94 29.37
N PHE A 121 19.09 17.57 29.46
CA PHE A 121 18.19 18.00 30.53
C PHE A 121 17.80 16.89 31.51
N GLY A 122 18.11 15.63 31.23
CA GLY A 122 17.76 14.49 32.09
C GLY A 122 18.83 14.11 33.13
N PRO A 123 18.45 13.37 34.19
CA PRO A 123 19.36 13.00 35.28
C PRO A 123 20.57 12.18 34.81
N ALA A 124 20.37 11.27 33.85
CA ALA A 124 21.42 10.44 33.27
C ALA A 124 22.47 11.26 32.48
N GLY A 125 22.02 12.33 31.82
CA GLY A 125 22.86 13.24 31.05
C GLY A 125 23.94 13.93 31.87
N ARG A 126 23.58 14.38 33.08
CA ARG A 126 24.53 14.98 34.03
C ARG A 126 25.64 14.02 34.44
N PHE A 127 25.32 12.73 34.65
CA PHE A 127 26.32 11.70 34.96
C PHE A 127 27.24 11.38 33.78
N THR A 128 26.70 11.36 32.55
CA THR A 128 27.51 11.08 31.35
C THR A 128 28.45 12.24 31.01
N ILE A 129 27.98 13.49 31.13
CA ILE A 129 28.80 14.70 30.94
C ILE A 129 29.91 14.78 32.00
N ALA A 130 29.61 14.46 33.26
CA ALA A 130 30.63 14.44 34.32
C ALA A 130 31.72 13.38 34.08
N ARG A 131 31.38 12.20 33.56
CA ARG A 131 32.35 11.16 33.18
C ARG A 131 33.19 11.54 31.96
N LEU A 132 32.58 12.11 30.92
CA LEU A 132 33.31 12.61 29.75
C LEU A 132 34.28 13.72 30.14
N PHE A 133 33.86 14.64 31.02
CA PHE A 133 34.73 15.70 31.52
C PHE A 133 35.90 15.14 32.36
N ALA A 134 35.66 14.11 33.18
CA ALA A 134 36.72 13.43 33.93
C ALA A 134 37.75 12.73 33.02
N ILE A 135 37.30 12.11 31.92
CA ILE A 135 38.17 11.45 30.95
C ILE A 135 38.99 12.47 30.16
N VAL A 136 38.35 13.54 29.66
CA VAL A 136 39.04 14.64 28.97
C VAL A 136 40.05 15.32 29.89
N ARG A 137 39.71 15.53 31.16
CA ARG A 137 40.62 16.08 32.17
C ARG A 137 41.80 15.15 32.48
N ASN A 138 41.61 13.82 32.44
CA ASN A 138 42.71 12.87 32.60
C ASN A 138 43.61 12.77 31.35
N LEU A 139 43.04 12.94 30.14
CA LEU A 139 43.82 12.98 28.89
C LEU A 139 44.58 14.30 28.70
N PHE A 140 43.99 15.42 29.10
CA PHE A 140 44.62 16.75 29.13
C PHE A 140 45.25 17.11 30.47
N GLY A 141 45.38 16.12 31.36
CA GLY A 141 45.99 16.22 32.68
C GLY A 141 47.49 16.44 32.57
N LEU A 142 47.86 17.71 32.32
CA LEU A 142 48.97 18.41 32.94
C LEU A 142 49.42 17.73 34.24
N ARG A 143 50.51 16.98 34.14
CA ARG A 143 51.36 16.65 35.28
C ARG A 143 51.89 17.97 35.85
N LYS A 144 51.39 18.36 37.01
CA LYS A 144 52.20 19.08 38.00
C LYS A 144 52.28 18.19 39.23
#